data_AF-A0A933ZG90-F1
#
_entry.id   AF-A0A933ZG90-F1
#
_cell.length_a   1.000
_cell.length_b   1.000
_cell.length_c   1.000
_cell.angle_alpha   90.00
_cell.angle_beta   90.00
_cell.angle_gamma   90.00
#
_symmetry.space_group_name_H-M   'P 1'
#
loop_
_entity.id
_entity.type
_entity.pdbx_description
1 polymer ?
#
loop_
_entity_poly.entity_id
_entity_poly.type
_entity_poly.pdbx_seq_one_letter_code
_entity_poly.pdbx_strand_id
1 'polypeptide(L)'
;MSTDDALMPYRLLRYMIRIWEQWIAEQQEHPKLLPAIVPVAMSHSEGGWRRAVSMHELFDPQTVQAAGEHLPGFRFVLDDLTLRSNGELMARAASDLATLATLFLKNVRDAPDLGALFMQWSPLLQRVFA
;
A
#
# COMPACT_ATOMS: atom_id res chain seq x y z
N MET A 1 -8.25 -3.08 11.27
CA MET A 1 -7.07 -3.98 11.38
C MET A 1 -6.65 -4.35 9.97
N SER A 2 -5.45 -3.99 9.51
CA SER A 2 -4.93 -4.47 8.22
C SER A 2 -4.26 -5.82 8.49
N THR A 3 -5.01 -6.90 8.32
CA THR A 3 -4.50 -8.27 8.45
C THR A 3 -3.60 -8.58 7.25
N ASP A 4 -2.54 -9.36 7.46
CA ASP A 4 -1.70 -9.96 6.41
C ASP A 4 -2.56 -10.85 5.49
N ASP A 5 -3.20 -10.21 4.52
CA ASP A 5 -4.16 -10.81 3.61
C ASP A 5 -3.40 -11.58 2.51
N ALA A 6 -3.45 -12.91 2.59
CA ALA A 6 -2.79 -13.80 1.64
C ALA A 6 -3.24 -13.56 0.20
N LEU A 7 -4.44 -13.01 -0.01
CA LEU A 7 -5.02 -12.76 -1.33
C LEU A 7 -4.91 -11.28 -1.73
N MET A 8 -3.94 -10.54 -1.18
CA MET A 8 -3.73 -9.13 -1.54
C MET A 8 -3.56 -8.85 -3.03
N PRO A 9 -2.76 -9.64 -3.78
CA PRO A 9 -2.69 -9.46 -5.23
C PRO A 9 -4.07 -9.58 -5.89
N TYR A 10 -4.89 -10.56 -5.50
CA TYR A 10 -6.25 -10.71 -6.03
C TYR A 10 -7.14 -9.51 -5.69
N ARG A 11 -7.07 -9.01 -4.45
CA ARG A 11 -7.84 -7.84 -4.03
C ARG A 11 -7.46 -6.58 -4.82
N LEU A 12 -6.15 -6.39 -5.06
CA LEU A 12 -5.63 -5.28 -5.86
C LEU A 12 -6.05 -5.39 -7.32
N LEU A 13 -6.05 -6.60 -7.91
CA LEU A 13 -6.59 -6.83 -9.25
C LEU A 13 -8.05 -6.37 -9.35
N ARG A 14 -8.86 -6.73 -8.35
CA ARG A 14 -10.27 -6.32 -8.30
C ARG A 14 -10.43 -4.79 -8.26
N TYR A 15 -9.54 -4.08 -7.59
CA TYR A 15 -9.57 -2.62 -7.59
C TYR A 15 -9.13 -2.03 -8.92
N MET A 16 -8.08 -2.57 -9.53
CA MET A 16 -7.62 -2.15 -10.86
C MET A 16 -8.73 -2.31 -11.91
N ILE A 17 -9.41 -3.47 -11.91
CA ILE A 17 -10.55 -3.72 -12.80
C ILE A 17 -11.66 -2.69 -12.57
N ARG A 18 -12.05 -2.43 -11.32
CA ARG A 18 -13.10 -1.44 -11.02
C ARG A 18 -12.74 -0.03 -11.49
N ILE A 19 -11.49 0.38 -11.33
CA ILE A 19 -10.99 1.68 -11.80
C ILE A 19 -11.07 1.75 -13.33
N TRP A 20 -10.64 0.69 -14.02
CA TRP A 20 -10.73 0.61 -15.47
C TRP A 20 -12.18 0.60 -15.98
N GLU A 21 -13.07 -0.16 -15.34
CA GLU A 21 -14.50 -0.18 -15.66
C GLU A 21 -15.11 1.22 -15.53
N GLN A 22 -14.83 1.91 -14.43
CA GLN A 22 -15.27 3.28 -14.23
C GLN A 22 -14.71 4.22 -15.31
N TRP A 23 -13.40 4.14 -15.57
CA TRP A 23 -12.75 5.00 -16.57
C TRP A 23 -13.32 4.78 -17.97
N ILE A 24 -13.60 3.53 -18.38
CA ILE A 24 -14.24 3.19 -19.65
C ILE A 24 -15.64 3.79 -19.72
N ALA A 25 -16.43 3.67 -18.65
CA ALA A 25 -17.80 4.18 -18.61
C ALA A 25 -17.88 5.71 -18.71
N GLU A 26 -16.83 6.41 -18.27
CA GLU A 26 -16.73 7.88 -18.34
C GLU A 26 -16.27 8.39 -19.72
N GLN A 27 -15.78 7.52 -20.62
CA GLN A 27 -15.37 7.94 -21.96
C GLN A 27 -16.57 8.12 -22.89
N GLN A 28 -16.57 9.21 -23.67
CA GLN A 28 -17.58 9.44 -24.71
C GLN A 28 -17.44 8.50 -25.91
N GLU A 29 -16.22 8.01 -26.16
CA GLU A 29 -15.90 7.03 -27.20
C GLU A 29 -15.25 5.79 -26.58
N HIS A 30 -15.34 4.63 -27.26
CA HIS A 30 -14.73 3.41 -26.77
C HIS A 30 -13.19 3.54 -26.71
N PRO A 31 -12.58 3.49 -25.52
CA PRO A 31 -11.14 3.69 -25.40
C PRO A 31 -10.35 2.50 -25.93
N LYS A 32 -9.24 2.77 -26.62
CA LYS A 32 -8.33 1.74 -27.15
C LYS A 32 -7.25 1.29 -26.17
N LEU A 33 -7.03 2.04 -25.10
CA LEU A 33 -5.97 1.81 -24.10
C LEU A 33 -6.55 2.01 -22.70
N LEU A 34 -6.01 1.30 -21.72
CA LEU A 34 -6.35 1.50 -20.31
C LEU A 34 -5.33 2.41 -19.64
N PRO A 35 -5.73 3.24 -18.65
CA PRO A 35 -4.79 4.01 -17.86
C PRO A 35 -3.89 3.07 -17.04
N ALA A 36 -2.61 3.40 -16.95
CA ALA A 36 -1.68 2.67 -16.10
C ALA A 36 -2.06 2.85 -14.62
N ILE A 37 -2.07 1.75 -13.87
CA ILE A 37 -2.31 1.75 -12.42
C ILE A 37 -1.09 1.10 -11.76
N VAL A 38 -0.51 1.79 -10.78
CA VAL A 38 0.54 1.24 -9.91
C VAL A 38 -0.11 0.85 -8.58
N PRO A 39 -0.35 -0.44 -8.33
CA PRO A 39 -0.92 -0.87 -7.06
C PRO A 39 0.11 -0.71 -5.94
N VAL A 40 -0.30 -0.04 -4.87
CA VAL A 40 0.50 0.16 -3.65
C VAL A 40 -0.30 -0.35 -2.46
N ALA A 41 0.33 -1.15 -1.61
CA ALA A 41 -0.26 -1.62 -0.37
C ALA A 41 0.60 -1.17 0.81
N MET A 42 -0.02 -0.49 1.77
CA MET A 42 0.61 -0.12 3.03
C MET A 42 0.31 -1.19 4.08
N SER A 43 1.35 -1.80 4.64
CA SER A 43 1.22 -2.77 5.73
C SER A 43 1.58 -2.14 7.07
N HIS A 44 0.84 -2.55 8.09
CA HIS A 44 1.16 -2.34 9.49
C HIS A 44 0.84 -3.62 10.29
N SER A 45 1.31 -4.77 9.78
CA SER A 45 1.15 -6.07 10.42
C SER A 45 2.26 -6.36 11.43
N GLU A 46 1.90 -6.98 12.54
CA GLU A 46 2.86 -7.32 13.59
C GLU A 46 3.89 -8.32 13.07
N GLY A 47 5.18 -7.99 13.19
CA GLY A 47 6.28 -8.83 12.71
C GLY A 47 6.52 -8.79 11.19
N GLY A 48 5.96 -7.79 10.50
CA GLY A 48 6.19 -7.53 9.08
C GLY A 48 5.41 -8.44 8.12
N TRP A 49 5.19 -7.94 6.91
CA TRP A 49 4.45 -8.60 5.85
C TRP A 49 5.21 -9.82 5.29
N ARG A 50 4.54 -10.98 5.25
CA ARG A 50 5.12 -12.25 4.76
C ARG A 50 4.23 -12.97 3.74
N ARG A 51 3.34 -12.22 3.08
CA ARG A 51 2.36 -12.77 2.12
C ARG A 51 2.75 -12.41 0.69
N ALA A 52 2.06 -13.05 -0.26
CA ALA A 52 2.29 -12.87 -1.69
C ALA A 52 2.29 -11.38 -2.09
N VAL A 53 3.30 -10.99 -2.85
CA VAL A 53 3.48 -9.60 -3.37
C VAL A 53 3.26 -9.49 -4.89
N SER A 54 2.90 -10.59 -5.55
CA SER A 54 2.50 -10.63 -6.97
C SER A 54 1.37 -11.61 -7.24
N MET A 55 0.68 -11.45 -8.37
CA MET A 55 -0.35 -12.39 -8.81
C MET A 55 0.20 -13.80 -9.07
N HIS A 56 1.43 -13.90 -9.60
CA HIS A 56 2.04 -15.21 -9.88
C HIS A 56 2.28 -16.04 -8.61
N GLU A 57 2.53 -15.39 -7.47
CA GLU A 57 2.69 -16.06 -6.17
C GLU A 57 1.38 -16.68 -5.63
N LEU A 58 0.22 -16.40 -6.27
CA LEU A 58 -1.05 -17.03 -5.92
C LEU A 58 -1.35 -18.31 -6.69
N PHE A 59 -0.57 -18.61 -7.74
CA PHE A 59 -0.74 -19.81 -8.56
C PHE A 59 0.28 -20.87 -8.17
N ASP A 60 -0.04 -22.13 -8.48
CA ASP A 60 0.91 -23.22 -8.33
C ASP A 60 2.16 -22.99 -9.22
N PRO A 61 3.39 -23.21 -8.72
CA PRO A 61 4.61 -22.95 -9.48
C PRO A 61 4.70 -23.69 -10.81
N GLN A 62 4.19 -24.93 -10.91
CA GLN A 62 4.18 -25.67 -12.18
C GLN A 62 3.24 -25.03 -13.19
N THR A 63 2.12 -24.46 -12.72
CA THR A 63 1.18 -23.71 -13.57
C THR A 63 1.81 -22.43 -14.09
N VAL A 64 2.53 -21.68 -13.24
CA VAL A 64 3.25 -20.47 -13.66
C VAL A 64 4.33 -20.82 -14.69
N GLN A 65 5.06 -21.92 -14.48
CA GLN A 65 6.08 -22.39 -15.42
C GLN A 65 5.48 -22.80 -16.77
N ALA A 66 4.36 -23.51 -16.78
CA ALA A 66 3.75 -24.04 -18.00
C ALA A 66 2.92 -22.99 -18.77
N ALA A 67 2.31 -22.03 -18.07
CA ALA A 67 1.29 -21.15 -18.65
C ALA A 67 1.45 -19.67 -18.26
N GLY A 68 2.62 -19.24 -17.78
CA GLY A 68 2.83 -17.89 -17.23
C GLY A 68 2.38 -16.73 -18.13
N GLU A 69 2.58 -16.84 -19.45
CA GLU A 69 2.13 -15.82 -20.42
C GLU A 69 0.60 -15.71 -20.55
N HIS A 70 -0.12 -16.74 -20.12
CA HIS A 70 -1.59 -16.80 -20.14
C HIS A 70 -2.21 -16.44 -18.79
N LEU A 71 -1.41 -16.19 -17.76
CA LEU A 71 -1.87 -15.80 -16.42
C LEU A 71 -1.86 -14.27 -16.26
N PRO A 72 -2.78 -13.71 -15.47
CA PRO A 72 -2.70 -12.29 -15.09
C PRO A 72 -1.45 -12.06 -14.23
N GLY A 73 -0.59 -11.14 -14.67
CA GLY A 73 0.68 -10.85 -14.02
C GLY A 73 0.80 -9.39 -13.60
N PHE A 74 1.02 -9.15 -12.30
CA PHE A 74 1.60 -7.90 -11.80
C PHE A 74 2.24 -8.12 -10.43
N ARG A 75 3.10 -7.18 -10.03
CA ARG A 75 3.65 -7.03 -8.69
C ARG A 75 3.25 -5.67 -8.15
N PHE A 76 2.88 -5.61 -6.87
CA PHE A 76 2.53 -4.35 -6.21
C PHE A 76 3.69 -3.82 -5.37
N VAL A 77 3.68 -2.51 -5.12
CA VAL A 77 4.62 -1.88 -4.20
C VAL A 77 4.12 -2.07 -2.78
N LEU A 78 4.90 -2.78 -1.97
CA LEU A 78 4.62 -2.96 -0.56
C LEU A 78 5.36 -1.89 0.25
N ASP A 79 4.62 -1.07 0.97
CA ASP A 79 5.13 -0.16 1.97
C ASP A 79 4.84 -0.70 3.38
N ASP A 80 5.75 -1.49 3.92
CA ASP A 80 5.63 -2.06 5.27
C ASP A 80 6.19 -1.10 6.32
N LEU A 81 5.31 -0.48 7.09
CA LEU A 81 5.68 0.50 8.10
C LEU A 81 6.44 -0.11 9.29
N THR A 82 6.27 -1.41 9.57
CA THR A 82 6.96 -2.06 10.69
C THR A 82 8.45 -2.20 10.44
N LEU A 83 8.86 -2.28 9.18
CA LEU A 83 10.25 -2.40 8.76
C LEU A 83 10.94 -1.05 8.55
N ARG A 84 10.24 0.07 8.81
CA ARG A 84 10.76 1.43 8.61
C ARG A 84 10.97 2.12 9.95
N SER A 85 12.11 2.77 10.12
CA SER A 85 12.36 3.67 11.25
C SER A 85 11.53 4.95 11.16
N ASN A 86 11.29 5.62 12.28
CA ASN A 86 10.57 6.91 12.27
C ASN A 86 11.34 7.98 11.48
N GLY A 87 12.68 7.95 11.49
CA GLY A 87 13.52 8.82 10.67
C GLY A 87 13.32 8.60 9.18
N GLU A 88 13.23 7.34 8.73
CA GLU A 88 12.92 7.03 7.33
C GLU A 88 11.53 7.49 6.91
N LEU A 89 10.54 7.44 7.82
CA LEU A 89 9.20 7.96 7.54
C LEU A 89 9.19 9.49 7.41
N MET A 90 9.92 10.18 8.28
CA MET A 90 10.06 11.64 8.26
C MET A 90 10.86 12.17 7.05
N ALA A 91 11.79 11.37 6.53
CA ALA A 91 12.60 11.73 5.36
C ALA A 91 11.89 11.47 4.02
N ARG A 92 10.67 10.92 4.03
CA ARG A 92 9.91 10.68 2.79
C ARG A 92 9.58 11.99 2.11
N ALA A 93 9.61 11.98 0.78
CA ALA A 93 9.00 13.02 -0.04
C ALA A 93 7.46 12.91 0.03
N ALA A 94 6.91 13.22 1.20
CA ALA A 94 5.49 13.22 1.51
C ALA A 94 5.12 14.56 2.15
N SER A 95 3.84 14.94 2.11
CA SER A 95 3.38 16.13 2.83
C SER A 95 3.58 15.95 4.34
N ASP A 96 3.65 17.06 5.08
CA ASP A 96 3.75 17.01 6.54
C ASP A 96 2.56 16.23 7.15
N LEU A 97 1.35 16.38 6.59
CA LEU A 97 0.17 15.64 7.02
C LEU A 97 0.28 14.13 6.73
N ALA A 98 0.76 13.73 5.56
CA ALA A 98 0.94 12.32 5.21
C ALA A 98 2.03 11.65 6.06
N THR A 99 3.12 12.38 6.33
CA THR A 99 4.18 11.97 7.23
C THR A 99 3.64 11.76 8.64
N LEU A 100 2.90 12.75 9.16
CA LEU A 100 2.27 12.69 10.48
C LEU A 100 1.30 11.51 10.58
N ALA A 101 0.42 11.33 9.60
CA ALA A 101 -0.54 10.21 9.56
C ALA A 101 0.18 8.86 9.58
N THR A 102 1.28 8.71 8.83
CA THR A 102 2.07 7.46 8.78
C THR A 102 2.76 7.18 10.12
N LEU A 103 3.32 8.22 10.76
CA LEU A 103 3.92 8.13 12.09
C LEU A 103 2.90 7.71 13.15
N PHE A 104 1.70 8.31 13.15
CA PHE A 104 0.60 7.91 14.04
C PHE A 104 0.18 6.46 13.76
N LEU A 105 -0.08 6.12 12.49
CA LEU A 105 -0.50 4.77 12.10
C LEU A 105 0.47 3.71 12.60
N LYS A 106 1.79 3.97 12.50
CA LYS A 106 2.84 3.07 12.97
C LYS A 106 2.93 3.00 14.49
N ASN A 107 3.03 4.13 15.19
CA ASN A 107 3.47 4.11 16.59
C ASN A 107 2.32 4.06 17.60
N VAL A 108 1.09 4.47 17.26
CA VAL A 108 -0.05 4.52 18.21
C VAL A 108 -0.37 3.16 18.81
N ARG A 109 -0.14 2.07 18.08
CA ARG A 109 -0.44 0.71 18.55
C ARG A 109 0.39 0.32 19.77
N ASP A 110 1.68 0.68 19.75
CA ASP A 110 2.66 0.23 20.73
C ASP A 110 3.03 1.34 21.72
N ALA A 111 2.40 2.52 21.60
CA ALA A 111 2.70 3.70 22.39
C ALA A 111 2.18 3.54 23.84
N PRO A 112 3.06 3.43 24.85
CA PRO A 112 2.62 3.44 26.25
C PRO A 112 2.16 4.84 26.69
N ASP A 113 2.64 5.90 26.02
CA ASP A 113 2.28 7.29 26.28
C ASP A 113 2.18 8.07 24.96
N LEU A 114 0.95 8.41 24.58
CA LEU A 114 0.68 9.23 23.40
C LEU A 114 1.19 10.67 23.57
N GLY A 115 1.16 11.22 24.79
CA GLY A 115 1.63 12.59 25.07
C GLY A 115 3.11 12.77 24.75
N ALA A 116 3.93 11.77 25.07
CA ALA A 116 5.34 11.76 24.70
C ALA A 116 5.55 11.79 23.16
N LEU A 117 4.74 11.06 22.40
CA LEU A 117 4.79 11.10 20.92
C LEU A 117 4.37 12.47 20.36
N PHE A 118 3.32 13.08 20.91
CA PHE A 118 2.88 14.42 20.53
C PHE A 118 3.99 15.47 20.78
N MET A 119 4.68 15.39 21.91
CA MET A 119 5.80 16.28 22.22
C MET A 119 6.98 16.05 21.27
N GLN A 120 7.30 14.79 20.96
CA GLN A 120 8.38 14.43 20.05
C GLN A 120 8.13 14.95 18.62
N TRP A 121 6.88 14.98 18.16
CA TRP A 121 6.51 15.43 16.80
C TRP A 121 5.90 16.83 16.78
N SER A 122 6.01 17.59 17.87
CA SER A 122 5.46 18.94 17.99
C SER A 122 5.84 19.87 16.82
N PRO A 123 7.10 19.88 16.32
CA PRO A 123 7.45 20.70 15.16
C PRO A 123 6.73 20.30 13.87
N LEU A 124 6.41 19.01 13.70
CA LEU A 124 5.67 18.51 12.53
C LEU A 124 4.18 18.85 12.66
N LEU A 125 3.60 18.69 13.85
CA LEU A 125 2.22 19.07 14.15
C LEU A 125 1.98 20.56 13.88
N GLN A 126 2.91 21.42 14.30
CA GLN A 126 2.82 22.86 14.04
C GLN A 126 2.79 23.19 12.56
N ARG A 127 3.52 22.47 11.70
CA ARG A 127 3.49 22.70 10.24
C ARG A 127 2.19 22.22 9.58
N VAL A 128 1.52 21.21 10.14
CA VAL A 128 0.24 20.70 9.61
C VAL A 128 -0.94 21.60 9.98
N PHE A 129 -0.90 22.23 11.15
CA PHE A 129 -2.00 23.03 11.71
C PHE A 129 -1.75 24.55 11.70
N ALA A 130 -0.68 25.01 11.05
CA ALA A 130 -0.42 26.42 10.75
C ALA A 130 -1.13 26.86 9.47
#